data_AF-A0A6A4HBS3-F1
#
_entry.id   AF-A0A6A4HBS3-F1
#
_cell.length_a   1.000
_cell.length_b   1.000
_cell.length_c   1.000
_cell.angle_alpha   90.00
_cell.angle_beta   90.00
_cell.angle_gamma   90.00
#
_symmetry.space_group_name_H-M   'P 1'
#
loop_
_entity.id
_entity.type
_entity.pdbx_description
1 polymer ?
#
loop_
_entity_poly.entity_id
_entity_poly.type
_entity_poly.pdbx_seq_one_letter_code
_entity_poly.pdbx_strand_id
1 'polypeptide(L)'
;LQAFKDVTLFCLLDSATLASVIPVMDKLGQLLTSAVLRKDKSKVLLTAPVKTALLAAKCTLNCYYATTNNLHVYRLAMILHPQYKLVYFKQHGW
;
A
#
# COMPACT_ATOMS: atom_id res chain seq x y z
N LEU A 1 -0.25 11.20 8.24
CA LEU A 1 -1.30 11.68 7.33
C LEU A 1 -0.80 11.95 5.92
N GLN A 2 0.36 12.61 5.73
CA GLN A 2 0.88 12.96 4.38
C GLN A 2 0.89 11.76 3.41
N ALA A 3 1.33 10.58 3.85
CA ALA A 3 1.30 9.37 3.02
C ALA A 3 -0.09 9.01 2.47
N PHE A 4 -1.16 9.19 3.25
CA PHE A 4 -2.53 8.97 2.75
C PHE A 4 -2.91 10.02 1.70
N LYS A 5 -2.59 11.29 1.96
CA LYS A 5 -2.84 12.38 1.01
C LYS A 5 -2.11 12.13 -0.31
N ASP A 6 -0.84 11.75 -0.26
CA ASP A 6 -0.04 11.49 -1.46
C ASP A 6 -0.60 10.31 -2.26
N VAL A 7 -1.02 9.24 -1.59
CA VAL A 7 -1.67 8.08 -2.22
C VAL A 7 -3.00 8.47 -2.84
N THR A 8 -3.85 9.21 -2.12
CA THR A 8 -5.12 9.69 -2.65
C THR A 8 -4.92 10.58 -3.88
N LEU A 9 -4.00 11.54 -3.80
CA LEU A 9 -3.69 12.41 -4.93
C LEU A 9 -3.16 11.61 -6.12
N PHE A 10 -2.28 10.63 -5.89
CA PHE A 10 -1.81 9.75 -6.94
C PHE A 10 -2.96 9.01 -7.62
N CYS A 11 -3.87 8.40 -6.85
CA CYS A 11 -5.02 7.67 -7.38
C CYS A 11 -6.03 8.57 -8.14
N LEU A 12 -5.99 9.88 -7.92
CA LEU A 12 -6.83 10.85 -8.61
C LEU A 12 -6.21 11.38 -9.91
N LEU A 13 -4.94 11.06 -10.20
CA LEU A 13 -4.31 11.42 -11.46
C LEU A 13 -4.80 10.52 -12.58
N ASP A 14 -5.01 11.07 -13.78
CA ASP A 14 -5.35 10.30 -14.98
C ASP A 14 -4.26 9.28 -15.36
N SER A 15 -3.02 9.49 -14.89
CA SER A 15 -1.92 8.56 -15.09
C SER A 15 -1.97 7.33 -14.16
N ALA A 16 -2.83 7.31 -13.14
CA ALA A 16 -2.95 6.17 -12.25
C ALA A 16 -3.69 5.02 -12.96
N THR A 17 -2.94 3.97 -13.27
CA THR A 17 -3.49 2.78 -13.92
C THR A 17 -3.92 1.75 -12.89
N LEU A 18 -4.83 0.84 -13.26
CA LEU A 18 -5.19 -0.33 -12.44
C LEU A 18 -3.97 -1.13 -11.96
N ALA A 19 -2.91 -1.19 -12.79
CA ALA A 19 -1.67 -1.87 -12.45
C ALA A 19 -0.89 -1.24 -11.29
N SER A 20 -1.13 0.05 -11.02
CA SER A 20 -0.44 0.79 -9.95
C SER A 20 -1.10 0.64 -8.57
N VAL A 21 -2.37 0.20 -8.52
CA VAL A 21 -3.14 0.16 -7.27
C VAL A 21 -2.53 -0.79 -6.23
N ILE A 22 -2.21 -2.03 -6.61
CA ILE A 22 -1.60 -3.02 -5.69
C ILE A 22 -0.21 -2.54 -5.20
N PRO A 23 0.72 -2.10 -6.07
CA PRO A 23 2.00 -1.54 -5.64
C PRO A 23 1.88 -0.34 -4.69
N VAL A 24 0.90 0.55 -4.93
CA VAL A 24 0.65 1.71 -4.07
C VAL A 24 0.13 1.26 -2.69
N MET A 25 -0.76 0.28 -2.65
CA MET A 25 -1.24 -0.31 -1.40
C MET A 25 -0.12 -1.00 -0.62
N ASP A 26 0.77 -1.73 -1.30
CA ASP A 26 1.94 -2.35 -0.65
C ASP A 26 2.86 -1.30 -0.03
N LYS A 27 3.18 -0.24 -0.76
CA LYS A 27 4.01 0.87 -0.25
C LYS A 27 3.36 1.56 0.94
N LEU A 28 2.06 1.83 0.88
CA LEU A 28 1.32 2.41 2.00
C LEU A 28 1.30 1.47 3.22
N GLY A 29 1.07 0.18 3.00
CA GLY A 29 1.07 -0.85 4.05
C GLY A 29 2.41 -0.97 4.76
N GLN A 30 3.52 -0.90 4.01
CA GLN A 30 4.88 -0.86 4.57
C GLN A 30 5.12 0.42 5.38
N LEU A 31 4.67 1.57 4.89
CA LEU A 31 4.79 2.84 5.63
C LEU A 31 4.03 2.77 6.96
N LEU A 32 2.80 2.25 6.98
CA LEU A 32 2.01 2.07 8.20
C LEU A 32 2.70 1.12 9.19
N THR A 33 3.17 -0.03 8.72
CA THR A 33 3.93 -0.97 9.56
C THR A 33 5.18 -0.32 10.15
N SER A 34 5.95 0.40 9.32
CA SER A 34 7.15 1.10 9.77
C SER A 34 6.84 2.17 10.81
N ALA A 35 5.72 2.88 10.67
CA ALA A 35 5.29 3.92 11.62
C ALA A 35 4.90 3.32 12.97
N VAL A 36 4.21 2.17 12.98
CA VAL A 36 3.82 1.46 14.22
C VAL A 36 5.04 0.86 14.93
N LEU A 37 5.99 0.28 14.17
CA LEU A 37 7.16 -0.42 14.72
C LEU A 37 8.31 0.49 15.13
N ARG A 38 8.32 1.77 14.74
CA ARG A 38 9.33 2.75 15.17
C ARG A 38 9.36 2.83 16.71
N LYS A 39 10.40 2.26 17.30
CA LYS A 39 10.63 2.26 18.75
C LYS A 39 11.57 3.36 19.24
N ASP A 40 12.61 3.74 18.49
CA ASP A 40 13.45 4.94 18.74
C ASP A 40 14.45 5.09 17.58
N LYS A 41 14.90 6.28 17.13
CA LYS A 41 16.09 6.96 17.69
C LYS A 41 16.16 8.48 17.38
N SER A 42 15.12 9.12 16.84
CA SER A 42 15.25 10.55 16.42
C SER A 42 13.94 11.31 16.17
N LYS A 43 12.76 10.67 16.11
CA LYS A 43 11.49 11.39 15.81
C LYS A 43 10.33 10.84 16.63
N VAL A 44 9.69 11.76 17.36
CA VAL A 44 8.33 11.75 17.95
C VAL A 44 7.75 10.35 18.19
N LEU A 45 7.77 9.92 19.45
CA LEU A 45 7.05 8.72 19.90
C LEU A 45 5.55 8.91 19.63
N LEU A 46 4.96 8.05 18.80
CA LEU A 46 3.52 8.05 18.57
C LEU A 46 2.79 7.63 19.85
N THR A 47 1.77 8.39 20.22
CA THR A 47 0.89 8.07 21.36
C THR A 47 0.09 6.80 21.08
N ALA A 48 -0.35 6.13 22.14
CA ALA A 48 -1.14 4.90 22.01
C ALA A 48 -2.39 5.06 21.11
N PRO A 49 -3.19 6.14 21.19
CA PRO A 49 -4.32 6.34 20.28
C PRO A 49 -3.91 6.41 18.81
N VAL A 50 -2.78 7.07 18.50
CA VAL A 50 -2.29 7.20 17.12
C VAL A 50 -1.79 5.86 16.59
N LYS A 51 -1.13 5.05 17.42
CA LYS A 51 -0.73 3.68 17.05
C LYS A 51 -1.95 2.80 16.78
N THR A 52 -2.98 2.86 17.62
CA THR A 52 -4.24 2.13 17.42
C THR A 52 -4.93 2.56 16.13
N ALA A 53 -4.99 3.86 15.84
CA ALA A 53 -5.56 4.37 14.59
C ALA A 53 -4.77 3.89 13.35
N LEU A 54 -3.43 3.85 13.41
CA LEU A 54 -2.60 3.32 12.32
C LEU A 54 -2.81 1.82 12.10
N LEU A 55 -2.97 1.04 13.18
CA LEU A 55 -3.29 -0.38 13.09
C LEU A 55 -4.67 -0.61 12.47
N ALA A 56 -5.67 0.17 12.87
CA ALA A 56 -7.00 0.12 12.28
C ALA A 56 -6.94 0.45 10.78
N ALA A 57 -6.24 1.52 10.39
CA ALA A 57 -6.06 1.90 8.99
C ALA A 57 -5.35 0.80 8.18
N LYS A 58 -4.35 0.13 8.76
CA LYS A 58 -3.68 -1.02 8.13
C LYS A 58 -4.63 -2.20 7.95
N CYS A 59 -5.47 -2.50 8.94
CA CYS A 59 -6.47 -3.55 8.84
C CYS A 59 -7.45 -3.27 7.68
N THR A 60 -7.96 -2.03 7.60
CA THR A 60 -8.81 -1.59 6.49
C THR A 60 -8.10 -1.72 5.14
N LEU A 61 -6.84 -1.29 5.04
CA LEU A 61 -6.05 -1.43 3.82
C LEU A 61 -5.89 -2.90 3.40
N ASN A 62 -5.64 -3.80 4.36
CA ASN A 62 -5.52 -5.24 4.10
C ASN A 62 -6.83 -5.84 3.56
N CYS A 63 -8.00 -5.40 4.02
CA CYS A 63 -9.29 -5.84 3.48
C CYS A 63 -9.40 -5.51 2.00
N TYR A 64 -9.13 -4.26 1.62
CA TYR A 64 -9.12 -3.86 0.21
C TYR A 64 -8.04 -4.61 -0.56
N TYR A 65 -6.87 -4.84 0.02
CA TYR A 65 -5.77 -5.55 -0.64
C TYR A 65 -6.19 -6.97 -1.01
N ALA A 66 -6.84 -7.69 -0.08
CA ALA A 66 -7.35 -9.03 -0.31
C ALA A 66 -8.37 -9.05 -1.46
N THR A 67 -9.31 -8.10 -1.47
CA THR A 67 -10.31 -8.01 -2.55
C THR A 67 -9.65 -7.69 -3.89
N THR A 68 -8.80 -6.67 -3.95
CA THR A 68 -8.14 -6.22 -5.19
C THR A 68 -7.21 -7.28 -5.76
N ASN A 69 -6.45 -7.98 -4.91
CA ASN A 69 -5.57 -9.07 -5.35
C ASN A 69 -6.37 -10.26 -5.92
N ASN A 70 -7.56 -10.55 -5.39
CA ASN A 70 -8.39 -11.65 -5.88
C ASN A 70 -9.05 -11.36 -7.24
N LEU A 71 -9.11 -10.09 -7.66
CA LEU A 71 -9.71 -9.71 -8.94
C LEU A 71 -8.70 -9.89 -10.09
N HIS A 72 -9.06 -10.74 -11.05
CA HIS A 72 -8.24 -11.02 -12.24
C HIS A 72 -7.84 -9.76 -13.02
N VAL A 73 -8.72 -8.76 -13.06
CA VAL A 73 -8.48 -7.49 -13.79
C VAL A 73 -7.21 -6.78 -13.29
N TYR A 74 -7.00 -6.73 -11.98
CA TYR A 74 -5.81 -6.09 -11.40
C TYR A 74 -4.54 -6.90 -11.69
N ARG A 75 -4.61 -8.23 -11.57
CA ARG A 75 -3.47 -9.10 -11.91
C ARG A 75 -3.08 -9.02 -13.38
N LEU A 76 -4.07 -9.06 -14.28
CA LEU A 76 -3.84 -8.93 -15.72
C LEU A 76 -3.27 -7.55 -16.07
N ALA A 77 -3.79 -6.48 -15.47
CA ALA A 77 -3.25 -5.14 -15.66
C ALA A 77 -1.77 -5.07 -15.24
N MET A 78 -1.39 -5.70 -14.12
CA MET A 78 0.01 -5.75 -13.67
C MET A 78 0.92 -6.58 -14.59
N ILE A 79 0.44 -7.73 -15.11
CA ILE A 79 1.19 -8.56 -16.06
C ILE A 79 1.47 -7.80 -17.35
N LEU A 80 0.49 -7.05 -17.85
CA LEU A 80 0.59 -6.26 -19.07
C LEU A 80 1.40 -4.97 -18.87
N HIS A 81 1.56 -4.51 -17.62
CA HIS A 81 2.29 -3.28 -17.34
C HIS A 81 3.80 -3.46 -17.54
N PRO A 82 4.46 -2.62 -18.36
CA PRO A 82 5.85 -2.82 -18.77
C PRO A 82 6.86 -2.84 -17.61
N GLN A 83 6.54 -2.19 -16.49
CA GLN A 83 7.40 -2.11 -15.30
C GLN A 83 7.21 -3.27 -14.31
N TYR A 84 6.01 -3.87 -14.23
CA TYR A 84 5.70 -4.86 -13.19
C TYR A 84 5.91 -6.28 -13.72
N LYS A 85 5.34 -6.61 -14.91
CA LYS A 85 5.46 -7.90 -15.61
C LYS A 85 5.47 -9.09 -14.63
N LEU A 86 6.18 -10.17 -14.98
CA LEU A 86 6.34 -11.36 -14.13
C LEU A 86 7.33 -11.15 -12.98
N VAL A 87 8.16 -10.11 -13.04
CA VAL A 87 9.19 -9.84 -12.02
C VAL A 87 8.54 -9.48 -10.68
N TYR A 88 7.49 -8.67 -10.71
CA TYR A 88 6.74 -8.30 -9.51
C TYR A 88 6.20 -9.55 -8.78
N PHE A 89 5.52 -10.43 -9.49
CA PHE A 89 4.93 -11.65 -8.93
C PHE A 89 5.98 -12.56 -8.31
N LYS A 90 7.11 -12.78 -9.01
CA LYS A 90 8.23 -13.56 -8.48
C LYS A 90 8.79 -12.99 -7.18
N GLN A 91 8.95 -11.67 -7.09
CA GLN A 91 9.47 -11.01 -5.90
C GLN A 91 8.53 -11.09 -4.70
N HIS A 92 7.22 -11.19 -4.95
CA HIS A 92 6.20 -11.27 -3.92
C HIS A 92 5.73 -12.70 -3.62
N GLY A 93 6.34 -13.71 -4.26
CA GLY A 93 6.02 -15.12 -4.05
C GLY A 93 4.62 -15.52 -4.52
N TRP A 94 4.12 -14.87 -5.57
CA TRP A 94 2.82 -15.17 -6.18
C TRP A 94 2.91 -16.24 -7.26
#